data_AF-A0A0D7W6G2-F1
#
_entry.id   AF-A0A0D7W6G2-F1
#
_cell.length_a   1.000
_cell.length_b   1.000
_cell.length_c   1.000
_cell.angle_alpha   90.00
_cell.angle_beta   90.00
_cell.angle_gamma   90.00
#
_symmetry.space_group_name_H-M   'P 1'
#
loop_
_entity.id
_entity.type
_entity.pdbx_description
1 polymer ?
#
loop_
_entity_poly.entity_id
_entity_poly.type
_entity_poly.pdbx_seq_one_letter_code
_entity_poly.pdbx_strand_id
1 'polypeptide(L)'
;MESNYYTLKRTDNQLIMVTHLAQLLTYLTGFGGLIVPLIIWATQKDKVEGLDAHGKAIINFQLSTIIYCIISIPLILVFGLGILTLIIIGVLAFVMPIINAIKASNGEFPKYPLSFNFIS
;
A
#
# COMPACT_ATOMS: atom_id res chain seq x y z
N MET A 1 -9.34 -15.88 -38.56
CA MET A 1 -8.39 -16.40 -37.56
C MET A 1 -8.09 -15.23 -36.63
N GLU A 2 -9.04 -14.92 -35.75
CA GLU A 2 -8.85 -13.88 -34.72
C GLU A 2 -7.76 -14.36 -33.78
N SER A 3 -6.60 -13.73 -33.85
CA SER A 3 -5.53 -13.98 -32.90
C SER A 3 -6.04 -13.57 -31.52
N ASN A 4 -6.14 -14.56 -30.64
CA ASN A 4 -6.28 -14.38 -29.20
C ASN A 4 -5.09 -13.58 -28.67
N TYR A 5 -5.13 -12.26 -28.81
CA TYR A 5 -4.26 -11.35 -28.08
C TYR A 5 -4.76 -11.30 -26.63
N TYR A 6 -4.58 -12.39 -25.90
CA TYR A 6 -4.36 -12.24 -24.47
C TYR A 6 -3.11 -11.36 -24.37
N THR A 7 -3.28 -10.09 -24.01
CA THR A 7 -2.15 -9.23 -23.68
C THR A 7 -1.45 -9.91 -22.51
N LEU A 8 -0.40 -10.68 -22.81
CA LEU A 8 0.39 -11.36 -21.80
C LEU A 8 0.94 -10.25 -20.88
N LYS A 9 0.50 -10.26 -19.63
CA LYS A 9 1.07 -9.37 -18.62
C LYS A 9 2.52 -9.76 -18.42
N ARG A 10 3.41 -8.77 -18.34
CA ARG A 10 4.82 -9.05 -18.01
C ARG A 10 4.94 -9.37 -16.53
N THR A 11 5.87 -10.27 -16.19
CA THR A 11 6.30 -10.47 -14.80
C THR A 11 7.31 -9.40 -14.44
N ASP A 12 7.04 -8.63 -13.38
CA ASP A 12 7.87 -7.49 -12.97
C ASP A 12 7.80 -7.28 -11.46
N ASN A 13 8.38 -8.23 -10.71
CA ASN A 13 8.38 -8.22 -9.24
C ASN A 13 9.11 -7.00 -8.67
N GLN A 14 10.08 -6.45 -9.42
CA GLN A 14 10.82 -5.26 -9.03
C GLN A 14 9.92 -4.03 -9.01
N LEU A 15 9.06 -3.86 -10.02
CA LEU A 15 8.06 -2.79 -10.00
C LEU A 15 7.08 -2.96 -8.83
N ILE A 16 6.62 -4.17 -8.55
CA ILE A 16 5.72 -4.43 -7.41
C ILE A 16 6.41 -4.09 -6.09
N MET A 17 7.67 -4.53 -5.90
CA MET A 17 8.50 -4.18 -4.75
C MET A 17 8.65 -2.66 -4.59
N VAL A 18 9.01 -1.95 -5.68
CA VAL A 18 9.14 -0.48 -5.66
C VAL A 18 7.81 0.18 -5.32
N THR A 19 6.68 -0.35 -5.79
CA THR A 19 5.34 0.14 -5.45
C THR A 19 5.09 0.04 -3.95
N HIS A 20 5.53 -1.05 -3.31
CA HIS A 20 5.48 -1.16 -1.85
C HIS A 20 6.36 -0.12 -1.17
N LEU A 21 7.64 -0.01 -1.56
CA LEU A 21 8.59 0.93 -0.95
C LEU A 21 8.19 2.40 -1.15
N ALA A 22 7.51 2.74 -2.24
CA ALA A 22 7.02 4.08 -2.52
C ALA A 22 6.07 4.61 -1.42
N GLN A 23 5.46 3.73 -0.62
CA GLN A 23 4.68 4.13 0.56
C GLN A 23 5.51 4.91 1.59
N LEU A 24 6.81 4.65 1.68
CA LEU A 24 7.70 5.36 2.61
C LEU A 24 7.91 6.83 2.24
N LEU A 25 7.50 7.25 1.03
CA LEU A 25 7.53 8.66 0.64
C LEU A 25 6.60 9.52 1.51
N THR A 26 5.63 8.94 2.22
CA THR A 26 4.83 9.64 3.24
C THR A 26 5.72 10.29 4.31
N TYR A 27 6.85 9.68 4.70
CA TYR A 27 7.75 10.27 5.69
C TYR A 27 8.55 11.47 5.17
N LEU A 28 8.67 11.62 3.85
CA LEU A 28 9.38 12.75 3.23
C LEU A 28 8.43 13.87 2.79
N THR A 29 7.24 13.49 2.32
CA THR A 29 6.32 14.42 1.63
C THR A 29 4.98 14.59 2.35
N GLY A 30 4.67 13.75 3.34
CA GLY A 30 3.38 13.71 4.03
C GLY A 30 2.26 12.97 3.28
N PHE A 31 2.32 12.87 1.95
CA PHE A 31 1.24 12.28 1.14
C PHE A 31 1.73 11.37 0.00
N GLY A 32 3.02 11.37 -0.32
CA GLY A 32 3.59 10.63 -1.45
C GLY A 32 3.40 9.12 -1.36
N GLY A 33 3.26 8.56 -0.15
CA GLY A 33 3.04 7.14 0.02
C GLY A 33 1.65 6.63 -0.36
N LEU A 34 0.67 7.53 -0.55
CA LEU A 34 -0.62 7.18 -1.18
C LEU A 34 -0.57 7.48 -2.68
N ILE A 35 -0.10 8.68 -3.05
CA ILE A 35 -0.19 9.18 -4.42
C ILE A 35 0.69 8.39 -5.39
N VAL A 36 1.94 8.09 -5.02
CA VAL A 36 2.86 7.40 -5.93
C VAL A 36 2.41 5.96 -6.21
N PRO A 37 2.07 5.13 -5.20
CA PRO A 37 1.52 3.79 -5.46
C PRO A 37 0.21 3.82 -6.26
N LEU A 38 -0.65 4.82 -6.04
CA LEU A 38 -1.90 4.98 -6.79
C LEU A 38 -1.64 5.22 -8.28
N ILE A 39 -0.68 6.09 -8.62
CA ILE A 39 -0.29 6.35 -10.01
C ILE A 39 0.31 5.09 -10.64
N ILE A 40 1.21 4.39 -9.93
CA ILE A 40 1.80 3.14 -10.44
C ILE A 40 0.71 2.10 -10.69
N TRP A 41 -0.15 1.86 -9.71
CA TRP A 41 -1.26 0.91 -9.84
C TRP A 41 -2.19 1.27 -11.01
N ALA A 42 -2.67 2.52 -11.07
CA ALA A 42 -3.58 2.97 -12.12
C ALA A 42 -3.00 2.81 -13.54
N THR A 43 -1.68 2.97 -13.71
CA THR A 43 -1.04 2.94 -15.04
C THR A 43 -0.48 1.58 -15.45
N GLN A 44 -0.25 0.66 -14.49
CA GLN A 44 0.46 -0.60 -14.71
C GLN A 44 -0.35 -1.86 -14.35
N LYS A 45 -1.47 -1.77 -13.61
CA LYS A 45 -2.24 -2.95 -13.13
C LYS A 45 -2.67 -3.93 -14.22
N ASP A 46 -2.91 -3.43 -15.43
CA ASP A 46 -3.33 -4.24 -16.58
C ASP A 46 -2.14 -4.77 -17.41
N LYS A 47 -0.92 -4.33 -17.09
CA LYS A 47 0.31 -4.66 -17.83
C LYS A 47 1.22 -5.63 -17.08
N VAL A 48 1.12 -5.67 -15.74
CA VAL A 48 2.03 -6.42 -14.87
C VAL A 48 1.25 -7.45 -14.07
N GLU A 49 1.73 -8.68 -14.08
CA GLU A 49 1.13 -9.79 -13.35
C GLU A 49 1.18 -9.53 -11.84
N GLY A 50 0.09 -9.82 -11.11
CA GLY A 50 0.00 -9.60 -9.66
C GLY A 50 -0.16 -8.14 -9.21
N LEU A 51 0.26 -7.15 -10.01
CA LEU A 51 0.28 -5.75 -9.58
C LEU A 51 -1.10 -5.21 -9.17
N ASP A 52 -2.20 -5.70 -9.76
CA ASP A 52 -3.54 -5.29 -9.36
C ASP A 52 -3.85 -5.65 -7.89
N ALA A 53 -3.53 -6.88 -7.47
CA ALA A 53 -3.74 -7.33 -6.10
C ALA A 53 -2.86 -6.55 -5.10
N HIS A 54 -1.59 -6.32 -5.46
CA HIS A 54 -0.67 -5.53 -4.65
C HIS A 54 -1.09 -4.06 -4.53
N GLY A 55 -1.46 -3.43 -5.65
CA GLY A 55 -1.92 -2.05 -5.68
C GLY A 55 -3.16 -1.85 -4.82
N LYS A 56 -4.20 -2.67 -4.98
CA LYS A 56 -5.42 -2.61 -4.14
C LYS A 56 -5.08 -2.73 -2.65
N ALA A 57 -4.25 -3.70 -2.27
CA ALA A 57 -3.85 -3.90 -0.88
C ALA A 57 -3.09 -2.68 -0.30
N ILE A 58 -2.20 -2.07 -1.09
CA ILE A 58 -1.47 -0.85 -0.71
C ILE A 58 -2.43 0.32 -0.52
N ILE A 59 -3.34 0.56 -1.47
CA ILE A 59 -4.30 1.67 -1.38
C ILE A 59 -5.23 1.48 -0.18
N ASN A 60 -5.74 0.27 0.02
CA ASN A 60 -6.55 -0.08 1.17
C ASN A 60 -5.82 0.21 2.50
N PHE A 61 -4.55 -0.15 2.61
CA PHE A 61 -3.74 0.10 3.81
C PHE A 61 -3.47 1.59 4.04
N GLN A 62 -3.16 2.34 2.98
CA GLN A 62 -2.93 3.78 3.08
C GLN A 62 -4.19 4.54 3.51
N LEU A 63 -5.35 4.22 2.92
CA LEU A 63 -6.63 4.81 3.33
C LEU A 63 -6.98 4.44 4.78
N SER A 64 -6.75 3.19 5.18
CA SER A 64 -6.94 2.76 6.58
C SER A 64 -6.04 3.54 7.54
N THR A 65 -4.76 3.70 7.19
CA THR A 65 -3.78 4.48 7.96
C THR A 65 -4.23 5.92 8.13
N ILE A 66 -4.71 6.58 7.07
CA ILE A 66 -5.23 7.95 7.12
C ILE A 66 -6.44 8.04 8.06
N ILE A 67 -7.37 7.10 7.99
CA ILE A 67 -8.53 7.04 8.87
C ILE A 67 -8.10 6.89 10.33
N TYR A 68 -7.16 6.00 10.63
CA TYR A 68 -6.65 5.84 12.00
C TYR A 68 -5.95 7.10 12.50
N CYS A 69 -5.19 7.81 11.65
CA CYS A 69 -4.59 9.09 12.01
C CYS A 69 -5.67 10.14 12.34
N ILE A 70 -6.72 10.26 11.52
CA ILE A 70 -7.82 11.20 11.76
C ILE A 70 -8.55 10.88 13.07
N ILE A 71 -8.88 9.60 13.31
CA ILE A 71 -9.55 9.17 14.55
C ILE A 71 -8.64 9.38 15.77
N SER A 72 -7.33 9.29 15.61
CA SER A 72 -6.38 9.49 16.71
C SER A 72 -6.39 10.93 17.23
N ILE A 73 -6.67 11.94 16.39
CA ILE A 73 -6.68 13.35 16.79
C ILE A 73 -7.63 13.63 17.97
N PRO A 74 -8.96 13.33 17.89
CA PRO A 74 -9.84 13.51 19.04
C PRO A 74 -9.49 12.57 20.21
N LEU A 75 -8.95 11.37 19.94
CA LEU A 75 -8.50 10.45 20.99
C LEU A 75 -7.32 10.97 21.81
N ILE A 76 -6.57 11.97 21.34
CA ILE A 76 -5.53 12.63 22.15
C ILE A 76 -6.15 13.24 23.41
N LEU A 77 -7.38 13.78 23.31
CA LEU A 77 -8.09 14.37 24.45
C LEU A 77 -8.54 13.32 25.48
N VAL A 78 -8.56 12.05 25.11
CA VAL A 78 -8.90 10.91 25.98
C VAL A 78 -7.62 10.36 26.62
N PHE A 79 -7.09 11.09 27.61
CA PHE A 79 -5.88 10.72 28.36
C PHE A 79 -4.63 10.44 27.48
N GLY A 80 -4.52 11.09 26.33
CA GLY A 80 -3.39 10.89 25.40
C GLY A 80 -3.43 9.57 24.62
N LEU A 81 -4.54 8.81 24.65
CA LEU A 81 -4.66 7.54 23.92
C LEU A 81 -4.38 7.69 22.42
N GLY A 82 -4.77 8.82 21.84
CA GLY A 82 -4.46 9.16 20.45
C GLY A 82 -2.96 9.19 20.12
N ILE A 83 -2.09 9.50 21.08
CA ILE A 83 -0.64 9.48 20.87
C ILE A 83 -0.15 8.03 20.74
N LEU A 84 -0.65 7.13 21.59
CA LEU A 84 -0.31 5.71 21.53
C LEU A 84 -0.74 5.09 20.20
N THR A 85 -1.95 5.41 19.73
CA THR A 85 -2.44 4.91 18.44
C THR A 85 -1.60 5.46 17.28
N LEU A 86 -1.23 6.74 17.28
CA LEU A 86 -0.35 7.33 16.27
C LEU A 86 1.03 6.66 16.23
N ILE A 87 1.61 6.31 17.38
CA ILE A 87 2.90 5.59 17.44
C ILE A 87 2.76 4.20 16.81
N ILE A 88 1.73 3.44 17.19
CA ILE A 88 1.50 2.08 16.66
C ILE A 88 1.30 2.13 15.14
N ILE A 89 0.44 3.03 14.66
CA ILE A 89 0.17 3.21 13.24
C ILE A 89 1.42 3.70 12.50
N GLY A 90 2.19 4.61 13.09
CA GLY A 90 3.46 5.08 12.52
C GLY A 90 4.49 3.97 12.35
N VAL A 91 4.60 3.05 13.31
CA VAL A 91 5.49 1.88 13.19
C VAL A 91 4.98 0.91 12.12
N LEU A 92 3.68 0.62 12.09
CA LEU A 92 3.10 -0.26 11.06
C LEU A 92 3.25 0.33 9.65
N ALA A 93 2.99 1.63 9.48
CA ALA A 93 3.13 2.34 8.21
C ALA A 93 4.59 2.37 7.70
N PHE A 94 5.57 2.19 8.59
CA PHE A 94 6.99 2.08 8.22
C PHE A 94 7.39 0.63 7.89
N VAL A 95 7.03 -0.30 8.77
CA VAL A 95 7.49 -1.70 8.70
C VAL A 95 6.76 -2.48 7.61
N MET A 96 5.45 -2.29 7.46
CA MET A 96 4.63 -3.09 6.54
C MET A 96 5.00 -2.90 5.06
N PRO A 97 5.29 -1.69 4.56
CA PRO A 97 5.85 -1.51 3.22
C PRO A 97 7.14 -2.30 2.97
N ILE A 98 8.06 -2.33 3.94
CA ILE A 98 9.36 -3.02 3.81
C ILE A 98 9.15 -4.54 3.73
N ILE A 99 8.37 -5.11 4.66
CA ILE A 99 8.08 -6.55 4.67
C ILE A 99 7.39 -6.97 3.37
N ASN A 100 6.39 -6.22 2.92
CA ASN A 100 5.66 -6.56 1.70
C ASN A 100 6.48 -6.31 0.42
N ALA A 101 7.45 -5.38 0.43
CA ALA A 101 8.39 -5.23 -0.66
C ALA A 101 9.28 -6.47 -0.83
N ILE A 102 9.84 -7.00 0.28
CA ILE A 102 10.64 -8.22 0.28
C ILE A 102 9.79 -9.40 -0.22
N LYS A 103 8.56 -9.55 0.30
CA LYS A 103 7.62 -10.58 -0.16
C LYS A 103 7.29 -10.47 -1.65
N ALA A 104 7.01 -9.26 -2.12
CA ALA A 104 6.74 -9.01 -3.54
C ALA A 104 7.94 -9.39 -4.43
N SER A 105 9.18 -9.13 -3.98
CA SER A 105 10.37 -9.57 -4.73
C SER A 105 10.46 -11.09 -4.86
N ASN A 106 9.95 -11.83 -3.87
CA ASN A 106 9.86 -13.30 -3.89
C ASN A 106 8.60 -13.83 -4.60
N GLY A 107 7.75 -12.96 -5.15
CA GLY A 107 6.49 -13.35 -5.80
C GLY A 107 5.36 -13.72 -4.83
N GLU A 108 5.46 -13.33 -3.56
CA GLU A 108 4.44 -13.58 -2.55
C GLU A 108 3.40 -12.45 -2.50
N PHE A 109 2.15 -12.81 -2.21
CA PHE A 109 1.05 -11.85 -2.04
C PHE A 109 1.21 -10.95 -0.80
N PRO A 110 0.67 -9.71 -0.85
CA PRO A 110 0.82 -8.77 0.23
C PRO A 110 -0.07 -9.13 1.41
N LYS A 111 0.36 -8.77 2.62
CA LYS A 111 -0.45 -8.84 3.84
C LYS A 111 -0.31 -7.53 4.59
N TYR A 112 -1.43 -6.81 4.74
CA TYR A 112 -1.52 -5.59 5.54
C TYR A 112 -2.49 -5.80 6.70
N PRO A 113 -2.01 -5.99 7.94
CA PRO A 113 -2.89 -6.08 9.09
C PRO A 113 -3.58 -4.73 9.30
N LEU A 114 -4.76 -4.77 9.92
CA LEU A 114 -5.57 -3.58 10.23
C LEU A 114 -6.03 -2.78 9.00
N SER A 115 -5.91 -3.35 7.79
CA SER A 115 -6.43 -2.72 6.58
C SER A 115 -7.91 -3.04 6.37
N PHE A 116 -8.72 -2.02 6.12
CA PHE A 116 -10.06 -2.16 5.59
C PHE A 116 -10.01 -2.40 4.08
N ASN A 117 -10.98 -3.15 3.54
CA ASN A 117 -11.11 -3.40 2.10
C ASN A 117 -12.05 -2.38 1.47
N PHE A 118 -11.50 -1.26 0.98
CA PHE A 118 -12.27 -0.27 0.22
C PHE A 118 -12.40 -0.68 -1.25
N ILE A 119 -11.37 -1.35 -1.77
CA ILE A 119 -11.30 -1.85 -3.13
C ILE A 119 -11.02 -3.36 -3.07
N SER A 120 -11.88 -4.14 -3.72
CA SER A 120 -11.79 -5.60 -3.81
C SER A 120 -11.34 -6.06 -5.19
#